data_AF-A0ABD6DCM3-F1
#
_entry.id   AF-A0ABD6DCM3-F1
#
_cell.length_a   1.000
_cell.length_b   1.000
_cell.length_c   1.000
_cell.angle_alpha   90.00
_cell.angle_beta   90.00
_cell.angle_gamma   90.00
#
_symmetry.space_group_name_H-M   'P 1'
#
loop_
_entity.id
_entity.type
_entity.pdbx_description
1 polymer ?
#
loop_
_entity_poly.entity_id
_entity_poly.type
_entity_poly.pdbx_seq_one_letter_code
_entity_poly.pdbx_strand_id
1 'polypeptide(L)'
;MQAKLPGTDDVEQPDQPRPPTIENSEQYALPKKADLPDIPGIVWGLFDTDGETRYVKGDTLTSPAGVDTEQPPHGELPANAVVEGVGAYIESYGIEEIEIPDYYSRFSDFEPVINTWTTTATGIGYGIEQNMLRGLVRLANGSGRIDHDKTHVILCENDTVLVTGPRGAFIKDLWGIKGDRTDEEPPADVYQNVRGFSMPEENETALEKTEAVLDALETYTDYEVSEYQFNRDRGKHIFHTTCGREFYPRGGPILEAGPASSVVGEHTYDYRGTTYSATVEPEDIDHGIGDTIAPMIQTTKTVLGYTVDWKIRDYVFSGNARCVDAILCYVTLTHTPAENSEGDVYLDYAVNSQGEIIESYDLDD
;
A
#
# COMPACT_ATOMS: atom_id res chain seq x y z
N MET A 1 50.04 -20.03 -15.80
CA MET A 1 49.47 -20.91 -16.84
C MET A 1 48.90 -22.14 -16.15
N GLN A 2 47.59 -22.15 -15.94
CA GLN A 2 46.79 -23.33 -15.63
C GLN A 2 45.40 -23.09 -16.22
N ALA A 3 44.79 -24.18 -16.68
CA ALA A 3 43.97 -24.25 -17.87
C ALA A 3 42.58 -23.61 -17.75
N LYS A 4 42.12 -22.97 -18.85
CA LYS A 4 40.70 -22.66 -19.10
C LYS A 4 39.95 -23.99 -19.30
N LEU A 5 38.89 -24.19 -18.52
CA LEU A 5 37.85 -25.18 -18.83
C LEU A 5 37.02 -24.64 -20.01
N PRO A 6 36.74 -25.45 -21.04
CA PRO A 6 35.82 -25.09 -22.12
C PRO A 6 34.39 -25.53 -21.74
N GLY A 7 33.39 -24.68 -21.99
CA GLY A 7 31.98 -25.07 -21.94
C GLY A 7 31.17 -24.53 -20.75
N THR A 8 31.39 -23.30 -20.32
CA THR A 8 30.24 -22.48 -19.88
C THR A 8 29.78 -21.76 -21.14
N ASP A 9 28.92 -22.41 -21.92
CA ASP A 9 28.01 -21.67 -22.77
C ASP A 9 27.34 -20.65 -21.83
N ASP A 10 27.36 -19.39 -22.25
CA ASP A 10 26.64 -18.31 -21.59
C ASP A 10 25.21 -18.80 -21.39
N VAL A 11 24.89 -19.25 -20.18
CA VAL A 11 23.51 -19.41 -19.75
C VAL A 11 23.00 -17.98 -19.81
N GLU A 12 22.24 -17.66 -20.85
CA GLU A 12 21.44 -16.44 -20.93
C GLU A 12 20.79 -16.30 -19.55
N GLN A 13 21.28 -15.33 -18.76
CA GLN A 13 20.49 -14.86 -17.64
C GLN A 13 19.14 -14.49 -18.27
N PRO A 14 18.01 -15.00 -17.73
CA PRO A 14 16.71 -14.59 -18.23
C PRO A 14 16.73 -13.06 -18.35
N ASP A 15 16.40 -12.54 -19.53
CA ASP A 15 16.35 -11.10 -19.80
C ASP A 15 15.65 -10.44 -18.61
N GLN A 16 16.40 -9.79 -17.73
CA GLN A 16 15.77 -8.98 -16.70
C GLN A 16 14.94 -7.94 -17.45
N PRO A 17 13.64 -7.78 -17.10
CA PRO A 17 12.80 -6.80 -17.75
C PRO A 17 13.53 -5.47 -17.71
N ARG A 18 13.82 -4.92 -18.89
CA ARG A 18 14.48 -3.62 -18.98
C ARG A 18 13.41 -2.57 -18.77
N PRO A 19 13.72 -1.50 -18.02
CA PRO A 19 12.78 -0.41 -17.86
C PRO A 19 12.37 0.13 -19.24
N PRO A 20 11.09 0.48 -19.42
CA PRO A 20 10.61 1.01 -20.68
C PRO A 20 11.37 2.29 -21.03
N THR A 21 11.79 2.42 -22.30
CA THR A 21 12.55 3.59 -22.74
C THR A 21 11.63 4.62 -23.36
N ILE A 22 11.45 5.74 -22.67
CA ILE A 22 10.75 6.91 -23.21
C ILE A 22 11.77 7.95 -23.69
N GLU A 23 11.73 8.29 -24.98
CA GLU A 23 12.56 9.37 -25.51
C GLU A 23 12.18 10.73 -24.87
N ASN A 24 13.19 11.42 -24.33
CA ASN A 24 13.03 12.76 -23.74
C ASN A 24 11.97 12.80 -22.62
N SER A 25 12.00 11.82 -21.70
CA SER A 25 11.06 11.66 -20.57
C SER A 25 10.88 12.92 -19.72
N GLU A 26 11.93 13.73 -19.54
CA GLU A 26 11.84 14.99 -18.79
C GLU A 26 10.88 16.02 -19.40
N GLN A 27 10.48 15.88 -20.66
CA GLN A 27 9.46 16.75 -21.25
C GLN A 27 8.09 16.62 -20.57
N TYR A 28 7.86 15.53 -19.84
CA TYR A 28 6.62 15.27 -19.10
C TYR A 28 6.69 15.78 -17.65
N ALA A 29 7.85 16.21 -17.17
CA ALA A 29 7.96 16.83 -15.86
C ALA A 29 7.22 18.18 -15.85
N LEU A 30 6.46 18.45 -14.79
CA LEU A 30 5.80 19.75 -14.61
C LEU A 30 6.77 20.74 -13.96
N PRO A 31 7.29 21.73 -14.69
CA PRO A 31 8.47 22.48 -14.23
C PRO A 31 8.20 23.30 -12.98
N LYS A 32 6.94 23.64 -12.69
CA LYS A 32 6.53 24.34 -11.46
C LYS A 32 5.16 23.88 -10.97
N LYS A 33 4.92 24.02 -9.67
CA LYS A 33 3.60 23.82 -9.04
C LYS A 33 2.47 24.61 -9.74
N ALA A 34 2.76 25.79 -10.27
CA ALA A 34 1.79 26.62 -10.98
C ALA A 34 1.32 26.01 -12.32
N ASP A 35 2.06 25.06 -12.86
CA ASP A 35 1.74 24.34 -14.10
C ASP A 35 0.89 23.09 -13.82
N LEU A 36 0.60 22.78 -12.54
CA LEU A 36 -0.25 21.66 -12.16
C LEU A 36 -1.68 21.86 -12.68
N PRO A 37 -2.32 20.79 -13.16
CA PRO A 37 -3.67 20.88 -13.65
C PRO A 37 -4.64 21.27 -12.53
N ASP A 38 -5.47 22.29 -12.77
CA ASP A 38 -6.61 22.60 -11.91
C ASP A 38 -7.69 21.52 -12.10
N ILE A 39 -7.91 20.71 -11.08
CA ILE A 39 -8.83 19.58 -11.10
C ILE A 39 -9.78 19.73 -9.91
N PRO A 40 -11.10 19.85 -10.18
CA PRO A 40 -12.09 19.89 -9.11
C PRO A 40 -11.90 18.72 -8.14
N GLY A 41 -11.85 19.00 -6.84
CA GLY A 41 -11.71 17.99 -5.79
C GLY A 41 -10.27 17.64 -5.40
N ILE A 42 -9.25 17.99 -6.21
CA ILE A 42 -7.83 17.76 -5.90
C ILE A 42 -7.17 19.04 -5.40
N VAL A 43 -6.43 18.94 -4.30
CA VAL A 43 -5.54 19.98 -3.80
C VAL A 43 -4.11 19.50 -3.86
N TRP A 44 -3.30 20.24 -4.61
CA TRP A 44 -1.87 19.99 -4.72
C TRP A 44 -1.13 20.48 -3.47
N GLY A 45 -0.50 19.53 -2.78
CA GLY A 45 0.33 19.71 -1.59
C GLY A 45 1.68 20.37 -1.89
N LEU A 46 2.66 20.17 -1.01
CA LEU A 46 4.03 20.65 -1.25
C LEU A 46 4.85 19.61 -2.01
N PHE A 47 6.07 20.01 -2.33
CA PHE A 47 7.03 19.12 -2.98
C PHE A 47 7.44 18.00 -2.02
N ASP A 48 7.62 16.83 -2.60
CA ASP A 48 8.10 15.61 -1.98
C ASP A 48 9.17 15.01 -2.92
N THR A 49 10.04 14.15 -2.39
CA THR A 49 11.19 13.61 -3.10
C THR A 49 11.56 12.22 -2.60
N ASP A 50 11.79 11.28 -3.51
CA ASP A 50 12.39 9.97 -3.19
C ASP A 50 13.94 10.03 -3.17
N GLY A 51 14.51 11.18 -3.54
CA GLY A 51 15.94 11.44 -3.58
C GLY A 51 16.45 11.76 -4.99
N GLU A 52 15.80 11.20 -6.01
CA GLU A 52 16.14 11.38 -7.43
C GLU A 52 14.98 12.02 -8.23
N THR A 53 13.75 11.77 -7.79
CA THR A 53 12.51 12.24 -8.38
C THR A 53 11.83 13.20 -7.43
N ARG A 54 11.42 14.35 -7.96
CA ARG A 54 10.66 15.32 -7.19
C ARG A 54 9.23 15.37 -7.70
N TYR A 55 8.27 15.31 -6.80
CA TYR A 55 6.85 15.32 -7.12
C TYR A 55 6.06 16.24 -6.17
N VAL A 56 4.79 16.48 -6.51
CA VAL A 56 3.84 17.24 -5.69
C VAL A 56 2.65 16.34 -5.42
N LYS A 57 2.41 16.04 -4.14
CA LYS A 57 1.31 15.17 -3.72
C LYS A 57 -0.04 15.81 -4.04
N GLY A 58 -0.93 15.07 -4.67
CA GLY A 58 -2.32 15.48 -4.89
C GLY A 58 -3.24 14.81 -3.87
N ASP A 59 -3.86 15.58 -2.99
CA ASP A 59 -4.83 15.09 -2.00
C ASP A 59 -6.27 15.40 -2.43
N THR A 60 -7.23 14.58 -2.03
CA THR A 60 -8.66 14.88 -2.23
C THR A 60 -9.22 15.71 -1.09
N LEU A 61 -10.00 16.75 -1.41
CA LEU A 61 -10.70 17.61 -0.44
C LEU A 61 -11.82 16.90 0.35
N THR A 62 -12.26 15.73 -0.11
CA THR A 62 -13.52 15.10 0.29
C THR A 62 -13.36 13.70 0.89
N SER A 63 -12.16 13.16 1.05
CA SER A 63 -11.99 11.84 1.67
C SER A 63 -11.72 11.95 3.17
N PRO A 64 -12.73 11.78 4.04
CA PRO A 64 -12.46 11.30 5.39
C PRO A 64 -11.86 9.88 5.29
N ALA A 65 -11.04 9.51 6.27
CA ALA A 65 -10.61 8.13 6.44
C ALA A 65 -11.83 7.18 6.36
N GLY A 66 -11.81 6.24 5.41
CA GLY A 66 -12.86 5.23 5.27
C GLY A 66 -13.95 5.48 4.22
N VAL A 67 -13.74 6.34 3.21
CA VAL A 67 -14.58 6.29 2.00
C VAL A 67 -14.31 4.98 1.27
N ASP A 68 -15.39 4.28 0.89
CA ASP A 68 -15.35 3.12 -0.01
C ASP A 68 -14.68 3.53 -1.32
N THR A 69 -13.38 3.23 -1.44
CA THR A 69 -12.48 3.66 -2.52
C THR A 69 -12.73 2.94 -3.85
N GLU A 70 -13.69 2.02 -3.90
CA GLU A 70 -13.97 1.20 -5.08
C GLU A 70 -14.55 1.97 -6.27
N GLN A 71 -15.08 3.18 -6.05
CA GLN A 71 -15.60 4.05 -7.10
C GLN A 71 -15.33 5.53 -6.79
N PRO A 72 -14.13 6.07 -7.09
CA PRO A 72 -13.91 7.50 -6.98
C PRO A 72 -14.85 8.22 -7.96
N PRO A 73 -15.73 9.11 -7.49
CA PRO A 73 -16.64 9.82 -8.36
C PRO A 73 -15.83 10.74 -9.28
N HIS A 74 -16.03 10.60 -10.58
CA HIS A 74 -15.66 11.61 -11.59
C HIS A 74 -14.16 11.89 -11.87
N GLY A 75 -13.24 11.00 -11.52
CA GLY A 75 -11.82 11.19 -11.87
C GLY A 75 -11.02 12.00 -10.86
N GLU A 76 -11.54 12.12 -9.65
CA GLU A 76 -10.83 12.57 -8.44
C GLU A 76 -9.94 11.42 -7.93
N LEU A 77 -8.96 11.01 -8.73
CA LEU A 77 -7.92 10.10 -8.27
C LEU A 77 -6.78 10.97 -7.72
N PRO A 78 -6.56 10.99 -6.38
CA PRO A 78 -5.35 11.60 -5.85
C PRO A 78 -4.15 10.88 -6.46
N ALA A 79 -3.16 11.63 -6.90
CA ALA A 79 -1.91 11.13 -7.49
C ALA A 79 -0.81 12.16 -7.28
N ASN A 80 0.44 11.73 -7.33
CA ASN A 80 1.61 12.58 -7.16
C ASN A 80 2.06 13.10 -8.53
N ALA A 81 2.03 14.41 -8.73
CA ALA A 81 2.46 15.01 -10.00
C ALA A 81 3.99 15.17 -10.02
N VAL A 82 4.68 14.60 -11.00
CA VAL A 82 6.14 14.66 -11.09
C VAL A 82 6.57 16.01 -11.66
N VAL A 83 7.51 16.67 -10.98
CA VAL A 83 8.01 17.99 -11.35
C VAL A 83 9.47 17.98 -11.81
N GLU A 84 10.21 16.91 -11.50
CA GLU A 84 11.60 16.68 -11.93
C GLU A 84 11.93 15.18 -11.82
N GLY A 85 12.74 14.65 -12.75
CA GLY A 85 13.31 13.31 -12.61
C GLY A 85 12.43 12.18 -13.14
N VAL A 86 11.55 12.44 -14.12
CA VAL A 86 10.71 11.40 -14.73
C VAL A 86 11.56 10.28 -15.34
N GLY A 87 12.66 10.61 -16.01
CA GLY A 87 13.57 9.62 -16.59
C GLY A 87 14.29 8.78 -15.55
N ALA A 88 14.77 9.43 -14.48
CA ALA A 88 15.42 8.74 -13.37
C ALA A 88 14.44 7.77 -12.70
N TYR A 89 13.19 8.19 -12.45
CA TYR A 89 12.16 7.32 -11.88
C TYR A 89 11.92 6.07 -12.72
N ILE A 90 11.81 6.22 -14.05
CA ILE A 90 11.59 5.09 -14.96
C ILE A 90 12.81 4.16 -14.99
N GLU A 91 14.03 4.71 -15.01
CA GLU A 91 15.26 3.91 -15.00
C GLU A 91 15.42 3.12 -13.70
N SER A 92 15.06 3.74 -12.57
CA SER A 92 15.21 3.15 -11.23
C SER A 92 14.09 2.18 -10.88
N TYR A 93 12.86 2.39 -11.35
CA TYR A 93 11.69 1.64 -10.88
C TYR A 93 10.79 1.06 -11.98
N GLY A 94 10.97 1.41 -13.25
CA GLY A 94 10.07 0.98 -14.32
C GLY A 94 10.23 -0.52 -14.65
N ILE A 95 9.11 -1.23 -14.72
CA ILE A 95 9.06 -2.66 -15.06
C ILE A 95 8.55 -2.84 -16.49
N GLU A 96 7.31 -2.41 -16.73
CA GLU A 96 6.57 -2.71 -17.96
C GLU A 96 5.70 -1.51 -18.35
N GLU A 97 5.53 -1.31 -19.66
CA GLU A 97 4.56 -0.36 -20.20
C GLU A 97 3.25 -1.07 -20.55
N ILE A 98 2.14 -0.62 -19.96
CA ILE A 98 0.80 -1.15 -20.22
C ILE A 98 0.19 -0.48 -21.44
N GLU A 99 -0.35 -1.29 -22.36
CA GLU A 99 -1.15 -0.78 -23.47
C GLU A 99 -2.48 -0.19 -22.99
N ILE A 100 -2.77 1.04 -23.41
CA ILE A 100 -4.04 1.70 -23.10
C ILE A 100 -5.05 1.60 -24.25
N PRO A 101 -6.36 1.49 -23.96
CA PRO A 101 -7.38 1.51 -25.01
C PRO A 101 -7.40 2.81 -25.82
N ASP A 102 -7.70 2.70 -27.12
CA ASP A 102 -7.74 3.85 -28.06
C ASP A 102 -8.64 5.01 -27.59
N TYR A 103 -9.72 4.70 -26.87
CA TYR A 103 -10.78 5.62 -26.48
C TYR A 103 -11.22 5.39 -25.03
N TYR A 104 -11.59 6.46 -24.32
CA TYR A 104 -12.12 6.37 -22.96
C TYR A 104 -13.33 5.45 -22.78
N SER A 105 -14.12 5.24 -23.83
CA SER A 105 -15.28 4.33 -23.81
C SER A 105 -14.89 2.85 -23.82
N ARG A 106 -13.66 2.51 -24.25
CA ARG A 106 -13.16 1.13 -24.35
C ARG A 106 -12.42 0.65 -23.10
N PHE A 107 -12.27 1.51 -22.10
CA PHE A 107 -11.73 1.10 -20.80
C PHE A 107 -12.63 0.05 -20.12
N SER A 108 -13.91 -0.07 -20.49
CA SER A 108 -14.80 -1.17 -20.05
C SER A 108 -14.28 -2.57 -20.38
N ASP A 109 -13.39 -2.65 -21.35
CA ASP A 109 -12.86 -3.91 -21.86
C ASP A 109 -11.43 -4.14 -21.35
N PHE A 110 -10.93 -3.26 -20.46
CA PHE A 110 -9.60 -3.40 -19.86
C PHE A 110 -9.66 -4.46 -18.76
N GLU A 111 -8.91 -5.54 -18.96
CA GLU A 111 -8.69 -6.56 -17.94
C GLU A 111 -7.71 -6.02 -16.89
N PRO A 112 -8.01 -6.13 -15.58
CA PRO A 112 -7.09 -5.69 -14.54
C PRO A 112 -5.74 -6.39 -14.66
N VAL A 113 -4.67 -5.64 -14.43
CA VAL A 113 -3.29 -6.14 -14.43
C VAL A 113 -2.78 -6.17 -13.00
N ILE A 114 -2.27 -7.32 -12.56
CA ILE A 114 -1.64 -7.49 -11.25
C ILE A 114 -0.14 -7.23 -11.40
N ASN A 115 0.38 -6.32 -10.58
CA ASN A 115 1.81 -6.01 -10.54
C ASN A 115 2.53 -6.92 -9.54
N THR A 116 1.92 -7.09 -8.36
CA THR A 116 2.53 -7.85 -7.26
C THR A 116 1.47 -8.71 -6.58
N TRP A 117 1.71 -10.01 -6.51
CA TRP A 117 0.95 -10.95 -5.71
C TRP A 117 1.43 -10.88 -4.26
N THR A 118 0.57 -10.45 -3.36
CA THR A 118 0.94 -10.29 -1.95
C THR A 118 -0.25 -10.50 -1.04
N THR A 119 0.01 -11.13 0.10
CA THR A 119 -0.95 -11.34 1.19
C THR A 119 -1.38 -10.06 1.87
N THR A 120 -0.68 -8.97 1.59
CA THR A 120 -0.91 -7.66 2.18
C THR A 120 -1.87 -6.80 1.37
N ALA A 121 -2.22 -7.22 0.16
CA ALA A 121 -3.25 -6.53 -0.60
C ALA A 121 -4.62 -6.68 0.07
N THR A 122 -5.51 -5.70 -0.14
CA THR A 122 -6.94 -5.84 0.20
C THR A 122 -7.69 -6.79 -0.74
N GLY A 123 -6.96 -7.44 -1.65
CA GLY A 123 -7.43 -8.33 -2.71
C GLY A 123 -6.41 -9.45 -2.96
N ILE A 124 -6.32 -9.94 -4.20
CA ILE A 124 -5.38 -11.01 -4.58
C ILE A 124 -3.94 -10.52 -4.80
N GLY A 125 -3.74 -9.21 -4.95
CA GLY A 125 -2.47 -8.55 -5.19
C GLY A 125 -2.65 -7.06 -5.43
N TYR A 126 -1.56 -6.30 -5.51
CA TYR A 126 -1.58 -4.91 -5.94
C TYR A 126 -1.54 -4.83 -7.46
N GLY A 127 -2.40 -3.98 -8.01
CA GLY A 127 -2.50 -3.84 -9.45
C GLY A 127 -3.28 -2.61 -9.87
N ILE A 128 -3.60 -2.57 -11.16
CA ILE A 128 -4.33 -1.49 -11.78
C ILE A 128 -5.63 -1.99 -12.40
N GLU A 129 -6.74 -1.38 -12.00
CA GLU A 129 -8.06 -1.64 -12.59
C GLU A 129 -8.46 -0.58 -13.61
N GLN A 130 -9.46 -0.93 -14.42
CA GLN A 130 -10.10 -0.05 -15.40
C GLN A 130 -10.31 1.39 -14.90
N ASN A 131 -10.93 1.57 -13.73
CA ASN A 131 -11.35 2.89 -13.27
C ASN A 131 -10.16 3.74 -12.84
N MET A 132 -9.17 3.10 -12.20
CA MET A 132 -7.91 3.72 -11.82
C MET A 132 -7.14 4.15 -13.07
N LEU A 133 -6.92 3.23 -14.01
CA LEU A 133 -6.23 3.51 -15.27
C LEU A 133 -6.93 4.65 -16.04
N ARG A 134 -8.26 4.56 -16.21
CA ARG A 134 -9.03 5.58 -16.92
C ARG A 134 -8.89 6.96 -16.28
N GLY A 135 -8.90 7.02 -14.95
CA GLY A 135 -8.77 8.27 -14.23
C GLY A 135 -7.36 8.87 -14.34
N LEU A 136 -6.31 8.05 -14.25
CA LEU A 136 -4.92 8.49 -14.43
C LEU A 136 -4.64 8.95 -15.87
N VAL A 137 -5.13 8.23 -16.88
CA VAL A 137 -5.02 8.68 -18.28
C VAL A 137 -5.75 10.01 -18.48
N ARG A 138 -6.93 10.19 -17.88
CA ARG A 138 -7.66 11.48 -17.88
C ARG A 138 -6.93 12.59 -17.13
N LEU A 139 -6.23 12.25 -16.06
CA LEU A 139 -5.40 13.20 -15.33
C LEU A 139 -4.30 13.74 -16.25
N ALA A 140 -3.58 12.84 -16.93
CA ALA A 140 -2.47 13.17 -17.83
C ALA A 140 -2.88 13.76 -19.19
N ASN A 141 -4.07 13.47 -19.71
CA ASN A 141 -4.54 13.95 -21.03
C ASN A 141 -5.67 14.99 -20.97
N GLY A 142 -6.42 15.06 -19.87
CA GLY A 142 -7.67 15.81 -19.77
C GLY A 142 -8.88 15.07 -20.35
N SER A 143 -9.98 15.80 -20.56
CA SER A 143 -11.26 15.25 -21.05
C SER A 143 -11.33 15.06 -22.57
N GLY A 144 -10.27 15.44 -23.30
CA GLY A 144 -10.19 15.41 -24.76
C GLY A 144 -9.84 14.04 -25.34
N ARG A 145 -9.25 14.01 -26.54
CA ARG A 145 -8.72 12.79 -27.14
C ARG A 145 -7.43 12.38 -26.41
N ILE A 146 -7.20 11.07 -26.25
CA ILE A 146 -5.95 10.51 -25.74
C ILE A 146 -4.85 10.74 -26.77
N ASP A 147 -3.75 11.36 -26.36
CA ASP A 147 -2.54 11.56 -27.17
C ASP A 147 -1.62 10.34 -26.97
N HIS A 148 -1.85 9.29 -27.75
CA HIS A 148 -1.14 8.00 -27.63
C HIS A 148 0.37 8.12 -27.86
N ASP A 149 0.83 9.12 -28.63
CA ASP A 149 2.26 9.35 -28.86
C ASP A 149 2.97 9.90 -27.62
N LYS A 150 2.19 10.38 -26.64
CA LYS A 150 2.69 11.03 -25.41
C LYS A 150 2.22 10.37 -24.13
N THR A 151 1.33 9.39 -24.24
CA THR A 151 0.70 8.76 -23.08
C THR A 151 1.30 7.39 -22.88
N HIS A 152 2.17 7.32 -21.89
CA HIS A 152 2.78 6.06 -21.44
C HIS A 152 2.25 5.73 -20.04
N VAL A 153 1.86 4.49 -19.84
CA VAL A 153 1.45 3.94 -18.53
C VAL A 153 2.48 2.90 -18.16
N ILE A 154 3.29 3.19 -17.15
CA ILE A 154 4.41 2.34 -16.74
C ILE A 154 4.13 1.78 -15.35
N LEU A 155 4.13 0.46 -15.22
CA LEU A 155 4.17 -0.24 -13.93
C LEU A 155 5.56 -0.14 -13.32
N CYS A 156 5.63 -0.02 -12.00
CA CYS A 156 6.87 0.19 -11.28
C CYS A 156 7.01 -0.75 -10.07
N GLU A 157 8.26 -1.06 -9.67
CA GLU A 157 8.62 -2.03 -8.62
C GLU A 157 8.03 -1.72 -7.23
N ASN A 158 7.80 -0.45 -6.90
CA ASN A 158 7.29 -0.05 -5.58
C ASN A 158 5.75 -0.08 -5.47
N ASP A 159 5.09 -0.98 -6.19
CA ASP A 159 3.63 -1.02 -6.30
C ASP A 159 3.03 0.33 -6.71
N THR A 160 3.68 1.00 -7.66
CA THR A 160 3.21 2.27 -8.24
C THR A 160 3.00 2.15 -9.74
N VAL A 161 2.22 3.07 -10.28
CA VAL A 161 2.10 3.32 -11.71
C VAL A 161 2.47 4.75 -12.02
N LEU A 162 3.29 4.95 -13.05
CA LEU A 162 3.60 6.24 -13.63
C LEU A 162 2.77 6.42 -14.91
N VAL A 163 1.97 7.48 -15.00
CA VAL A 163 1.23 7.85 -16.21
C VAL A 163 1.71 9.20 -16.72
N THR A 164 2.27 9.19 -17.93
CA THR A 164 2.69 10.40 -18.65
C THR A 164 1.61 10.86 -19.62
N GLY A 165 1.66 12.13 -20.01
CA GLY A 165 0.75 12.68 -21.01
C GLY A 165 1.03 14.17 -21.28
N PRO A 166 0.24 14.80 -22.17
CA PRO A 166 0.40 16.21 -22.51
C PRO A 166 0.30 17.18 -21.33
N ARG A 167 -0.34 16.79 -20.22
CA ARG A 167 -0.51 17.60 -19.00
C ARG A 167 0.51 17.27 -17.90
N GLY A 168 1.49 16.42 -18.19
CA GLY A 168 2.55 16.04 -17.26
C GLY A 168 2.54 14.55 -16.90
N ALA A 169 3.40 14.19 -15.96
CA ALA A 169 3.55 12.84 -15.43
C ALA A 169 3.00 12.73 -14.01
N PHE A 170 2.34 11.61 -13.70
CA PHE A 170 1.67 11.37 -12.43
C PHE A 170 1.99 9.97 -11.91
N ILE A 171 2.45 9.86 -10.67
CA ILE A 171 2.71 8.61 -9.97
C ILE A 171 1.54 8.31 -9.05
N LYS A 172 1.12 7.05 -8.99
CA LYS A 172 0.13 6.60 -8.03
C LYS A 172 0.38 5.18 -7.53
N ASP A 173 0.28 4.98 -6.23
CA ASP A 173 0.28 3.63 -5.64
C ASP A 173 -0.92 2.83 -6.10
N LEU A 174 -0.65 1.58 -6.46
CA LEU A 174 -1.58 0.56 -6.90
C LEU A 174 -2.53 0.15 -5.77
N TRP A 175 -3.66 -0.44 -6.15
CA TRP A 175 -4.69 -0.88 -5.21
C TRP A 175 -4.86 -2.39 -5.23
N GLY A 176 -5.43 -2.93 -4.16
CA GLY A 176 -5.77 -4.34 -4.09
C GLY A 176 -6.83 -4.72 -5.14
N ILE A 177 -6.50 -5.65 -6.01
CA ILE A 177 -7.40 -6.18 -7.05
C ILE A 177 -8.26 -7.28 -6.45
N LYS A 178 -9.58 -7.22 -6.59
CA LYS A 178 -10.43 -8.36 -6.19
C LYS A 178 -10.31 -9.49 -7.21
N GLY A 179 -10.18 -10.73 -6.76
CA GLY A 179 -9.98 -11.85 -7.68
C GLY A 179 -11.21 -12.19 -8.52
N ASP A 180 -12.41 -11.76 -8.16
CA ASP A 180 -13.59 -11.86 -9.03
C ASP A 180 -13.58 -10.88 -10.22
N ARG A 181 -12.58 -10.00 -10.30
CA ARG A 181 -12.41 -9.01 -11.37
C ARG A 181 -11.39 -9.43 -12.43
N THR A 182 -10.68 -10.54 -12.25
CA THR A 182 -9.70 -11.03 -13.22
C THR A 182 -9.64 -12.55 -13.25
N ASP A 183 -9.49 -13.10 -14.45
CA ASP A 183 -9.28 -14.54 -14.66
C ASP A 183 -7.81 -14.96 -14.48
N GLU A 184 -6.91 -14.03 -14.18
CA GLU A 184 -5.50 -14.28 -13.91
C GLU A 184 -5.27 -15.11 -12.64
N GLU A 185 -4.44 -16.15 -12.75
CA GLU A 185 -4.01 -17.01 -11.65
C GLU A 185 -2.60 -16.60 -11.20
N PRO A 186 -2.27 -16.71 -9.89
CA PRO A 186 -0.92 -16.47 -9.43
C PRO A 186 0.08 -17.37 -10.17
N PRO A 187 1.16 -16.82 -10.74
CA PRO A 187 2.23 -17.60 -11.34
C PRO A 187 2.82 -18.62 -10.36
N ALA A 188 3.32 -19.75 -10.86
CA ALA A 188 3.80 -20.81 -9.97
C ALA A 188 5.04 -20.40 -9.14
N ASP A 189 5.80 -19.44 -9.62
CA ASP A 189 7.02 -18.89 -9.03
C ASP A 189 6.77 -17.83 -7.94
N VAL A 190 5.56 -17.25 -7.87
CA VAL A 190 5.19 -16.36 -6.75
C VAL A 190 4.78 -17.10 -5.49
N TYR A 191 4.66 -18.44 -5.55
CA TYR A 191 4.30 -19.24 -4.39
C TYR A 191 5.50 -19.47 -3.47
N GLN A 192 5.41 -18.94 -2.26
CA GLN A 192 6.40 -19.09 -1.21
C GLN A 192 5.91 -20.06 -0.13
N ASN A 193 6.86 -20.68 0.58
CA ASN A 193 6.55 -21.54 1.71
C ASN A 193 6.73 -20.77 3.02
N VAL A 194 5.63 -20.57 3.75
CA VAL A 194 5.66 -20.01 5.11
C VAL A 194 5.14 -21.08 6.05
N ARG A 195 6.01 -21.57 6.93
CA ARG A 195 5.68 -22.60 7.93
C ARG A 195 4.99 -23.85 7.37
N GLY A 196 5.38 -24.28 6.16
CA GLY A 196 4.79 -25.43 5.48
C GLY A 196 3.55 -25.10 4.63
N PHE A 197 3.01 -23.88 4.71
CA PHE A 197 1.91 -23.41 3.87
C PHE A 197 2.45 -22.78 2.58
N SER A 198 1.84 -23.13 1.44
CA SER A 198 2.18 -22.53 0.15
C SER A 198 1.22 -21.37 -0.14
N MET A 199 1.76 -20.16 -0.28
CA MET A 199 1.00 -18.93 -0.46
C MET A 199 1.59 -18.06 -1.58
N PRO A 200 0.77 -17.39 -2.41
CA PRO A 200 1.27 -16.43 -3.37
C PRO A 200 1.71 -15.15 -2.64
N GLU A 201 3.00 -14.84 -2.71
CA GLU A 201 3.60 -13.69 -2.03
C GLU A 201 4.97 -13.38 -2.62
N GLU A 202 5.12 -12.23 -3.24
CA GLU A 202 6.37 -11.75 -3.83
C GLU A 202 7.14 -10.81 -2.89
N ASN A 203 6.47 -10.28 -1.86
CA ASN A 203 7.09 -9.34 -0.92
C ASN A 203 7.75 -10.11 0.24
N GLU A 204 9.09 -10.13 0.25
CA GLU A 204 9.87 -10.80 1.31
C GLU A 204 9.56 -10.24 2.71
N THR A 205 9.35 -8.93 2.83
CA THR A 205 8.97 -8.31 4.11
C THR A 205 7.60 -8.81 4.56
N ALA A 206 6.63 -8.93 3.64
CA ALA A 206 5.32 -9.47 3.97
C ALA A 206 5.39 -10.93 4.45
N LEU A 207 6.28 -11.76 3.87
CA LEU A 207 6.53 -13.13 4.34
C LEU A 207 7.05 -13.15 5.76
N GLU A 208 8.13 -12.43 6.03
CA GLU A 208 8.76 -12.37 7.36
C GLU A 208 7.78 -11.89 8.42
N LYS A 209 6.99 -10.87 8.09
CA LYS A 209 5.98 -10.29 8.97
C LYS A 209 4.81 -11.24 9.20
N THR A 210 4.35 -11.93 8.17
CA THR A 210 3.32 -12.96 8.29
C THR A 210 3.79 -14.09 9.19
N GLU A 211 5.01 -14.59 8.98
CA GLU A 211 5.60 -15.62 9.84
C GLU A 211 5.69 -15.17 11.30
N ALA A 212 6.20 -13.95 11.55
CA ALA A 212 6.29 -13.39 12.89
C ALA A 212 4.92 -13.25 13.58
N VAL A 213 3.88 -12.85 12.85
CA VAL A 213 2.52 -12.76 13.37
C VAL A 213 1.94 -14.14 13.67
N LEU A 214 2.16 -15.14 12.82
CA LEU A 214 1.74 -16.52 13.08
C LEU A 214 2.48 -17.13 14.28
N ASP A 215 3.76 -16.82 14.45
CA ASP A 215 4.53 -17.24 15.61
C ASP A 215 4.05 -16.58 16.90
N ALA A 216 3.76 -15.27 16.86
CA ALA A 216 3.18 -14.56 17.98
C ALA A 216 1.79 -15.12 18.33
N LEU A 217 0.97 -15.40 17.31
CA LEU A 217 -0.35 -16.01 17.46
C LEU A 217 -0.25 -17.32 18.25
N GLU A 218 0.58 -18.26 17.80
CA GLU A 218 0.69 -19.58 18.44
C GLU A 218 1.44 -19.56 19.77
N THR A 219 2.36 -18.61 19.96
CA THR A 219 3.15 -18.49 21.20
C THR A 219 2.31 -17.90 22.34
N TYR A 220 1.48 -16.90 22.02
CA TYR A 220 0.77 -16.10 23.02
C TYR A 220 -0.73 -16.35 23.08
N THR A 221 -1.25 -17.24 22.24
CA THR A 221 -2.66 -17.66 22.27
C THR A 221 -2.78 -19.18 22.18
N ASP A 222 -3.99 -19.71 22.45
CA ASP A 222 -4.28 -21.13 22.30
C ASP A 222 -4.62 -21.53 20.83
N TYR A 223 -4.36 -20.65 19.86
CA TYR A 223 -4.64 -20.90 18.45
C TYR A 223 -3.42 -21.49 17.76
N GLU A 224 -3.50 -22.75 17.36
CA GLU A 224 -2.51 -23.41 16.49
C GLU A 224 -3.03 -23.39 15.05
N VAL A 225 -2.20 -22.97 14.09
CA VAL A 225 -2.59 -22.90 12.68
C VAL A 225 -2.35 -24.25 12.02
N SER A 226 -3.40 -24.78 11.39
CA SER A 226 -3.45 -26.15 10.85
C SER A 226 -3.57 -26.22 9.33
N GLU A 227 -4.20 -25.22 8.72
CA GLU A 227 -4.43 -25.19 7.27
C GLU A 227 -4.40 -23.74 6.79
N TYR A 228 -4.00 -23.57 5.52
CA TYR A 228 -4.03 -22.30 4.82
C TYR A 228 -4.89 -22.47 3.56
N GLN A 229 -5.73 -21.48 3.31
CA GLN A 229 -6.56 -21.38 2.12
C GLN A 229 -6.47 -19.97 1.53
N PHE A 230 -6.27 -19.89 0.22
CA PHE A 230 -6.42 -18.67 -0.53
C PHE A 230 -7.81 -18.63 -1.18
N ASN A 231 -8.65 -17.70 -0.72
CA ASN A 231 -9.95 -17.41 -1.34
C ASN A 231 -9.75 -16.34 -2.41
N ARG A 232 -9.56 -16.80 -3.66
CA ARG A 232 -9.31 -15.95 -4.81
C ARG A 232 -10.45 -14.95 -5.07
N ASP A 233 -11.70 -15.42 -5.15
CA ASP A 233 -12.86 -14.57 -5.45
C ASP A 233 -12.94 -13.33 -4.53
N ARG A 234 -12.54 -13.51 -3.26
CA ARG A 234 -12.55 -12.43 -2.26
C ARG A 234 -11.19 -11.77 -2.05
N GLY A 235 -10.12 -12.28 -2.65
CA GLY A 235 -8.75 -11.87 -2.37
C GLY A 235 -8.41 -11.97 -0.88
N LYS A 236 -8.70 -13.13 -0.28
CA LYS A 236 -8.49 -13.34 1.16
C LYS A 236 -7.56 -14.51 1.42
N HIS A 237 -6.56 -14.25 2.24
CA HIS A 237 -5.76 -15.28 2.89
C HIS A 237 -6.49 -15.73 4.15
N ILE A 238 -6.65 -17.03 4.32
CA ILE A 238 -7.40 -17.63 5.42
C ILE A 238 -6.53 -18.69 6.07
N PHE A 239 -6.24 -18.52 7.35
CA PHE A 239 -5.57 -19.53 8.14
C PHE A 239 -6.59 -20.20 9.07
N HIS A 240 -6.70 -21.51 8.97
CA HIS A 240 -7.60 -22.33 9.77
C HIS A 240 -6.87 -22.86 10.99
N THR A 241 -7.42 -22.57 12.17
CA THR A 241 -6.86 -23.02 13.44
C THR A 241 -7.41 -24.39 13.85
N THR A 242 -6.68 -25.12 14.69
CA THR A 242 -7.08 -26.46 15.17
C THR A 242 -8.40 -26.46 15.97
N CYS A 243 -8.81 -25.32 16.52
CA CYS A 243 -10.10 -25.16 17.20
C CYS A 243 -11.26 -24.76 16.26
N GLY A 244 -11.02 -24.73 14.94
CA GLY A 244 -12.02 -24.44 13.92
C GLY A 244 -12.31 -22.95 13.71
N ARG A 245 -11.42 -22.06 14.18
CA ARG A 245 -11.51 -20.62 13.91
C ARG A 245 -10.67 -20.23 12.71
N GLU A 246 -11.10 -19.19 12.03
CA GLU A 246 -10.40 -18.61 10.88
C GLU A 246 -9.68 -17.32 11.27
N PHE A 247 -8.44 -17.20 10.82
CA PHE A 247 -7.60 -16.03 10.96
C PHE A 247 -7.37 -15.37 9.60
N TYR A 248 -7.68 -14.08 9.54
CA TYR A 248 -7.58 -13.26 8.34
C TYR A 248 -6.50 -12.20 8.55
N PRO A 249 -5.30 -12.40 7.98
CA PRO A 249 -4.26 -11.41 8.07
C PRO A 249 -4.70 -10.25 7.15
N ARG A 250 -4.82 -9.03 7.69
CA ARG A 250 -5.12 -7.83 6.89
C ARG A 250 -3.83 -7.05 6.70
N GLY A 251 -3.54 -6.68 5.47
CA GLY A 251 -2.21 -6.23 5.03
C GLY A 251 -1.51 -5.17 5.85
N GLY A 252 -2.12 -3.99 6.01
CA GLY A 252 -1.52 -2.89 6.77
C GLY A 252 -1.03 -3.36 8.15
N PRO A 253 -1.91 -3.95 8.98
CA PRO A 253 -1.52 -4.50 10.27
C PRO A 253 -0.39 -5.56 10.24
N ILE A 254 -0.31 -6.40 9.21
CA ILE A 254 0.76 -7.41 9.10
C ILE A 254 2.10 -6.73 8.86
N LEU A 255 2.18 -5.89 7.81
CA LEU A 255 3.42 -5.23 7.41
C LEU A 255 4.00 -4.37 8.53
N GLU A 256 3.10 -3.77 9.29
CA GLU A 256 3.42 -2.87 10.38
C GLU A 256 3.71 -3.60 11.70
N ALA A 257 3.36 -4.88 11.85
CA ALA A 257 3.62 -5.62 13.08
C ALA A 257 5.12 -5.77 13.33
N GLY A 258 5.63 -5.17 14.39
CA GLY A 258 7.02 -5.36 14.80
C GLY A 258 7.21 -5.54 16.30
N PRO A 259 8.42 -5.95 16.74
CA PRO A 259 8.80 -5.97 18.15
C PRO A 259 8.93 -4.54 18.69
N ALA A 260 9.02 -4.37 20.01
CA ALA A 260 9.19 -3.04 20.63
C ALA A 260 10.39 -2.26 20.05
N SER A 261 11.50 -2.95 19.75
CA SER A 261 12.69 -2.34 19.15
C SER A 261 12.49 -1.80 17.72
N SER A 262 11.39 -2.14 17.06
CA SER A 262 11.05 -1.60 15.74
C SER A 262 10.32 -0.27 15.80
N VAL A 263 9.71 0.06 16.95
CA VAL A 263 8.98 1.31 17.16
C VAL A 263 9.70 2.25 18.13
N VAL A 264 10.65 1.77 18.96
CA VAL A 264 11.45 2.66 19.82
C VAL A 264 12.44 3.45 18.98
N GLY A 265 12.46 4.77 19.16
CA GLY A 265 13.32 5.69 18.43
C GLY A 265 12.58 6.89 17.85
N GLU A 266 13.29 7.65 17.01
CA GLU A 266 12.77 8.82 16.32
C GLU A 266 12.03 8.40 15.04
N HIS A 267 10.82 8.94 14.84
CA HIS A 267 9.98 8.76 13.66
C HIS A 267 9.66 10.10 13.06
N THR A 268 9.68 10.19 11.74
CA THR A 268 9.40 11.43 11.02
C THR A 268 8.24 11.26 10.06
N TYR A 269 7.46 12.32 9.89
CA TYR A 269 6.37 12.39 8.94
C TYR A 269 6.34 13.73 8.22
N ASP A 270 6.41 13.69 6.90
CA ASP A 270 6.31 14.88 6.07
C ASP A 270 4.87 15.15 5.67
N TYR A 271 4.34 16.29 6.13
CA TYR A 271 3.03 16.76 5.71
C TYR A 271 3.10 18.20 5.23
N ARG A 272 2.72 18.39 3.95
CA ARG A 272 2.77 19.70 3.27
C ARG A 272 4.10 20.41 3.52
N GLY A 273 5.21 19.69 3.31
CA GLY A 273 6.59 20.16 3.40
C GLY A 273 7.01 20.73 4.76
N THR A 274 6.27 20.38 5.81
CA THR A 274 6.74 20.43 7.18
C THR A 274 7.00 19.01 7.65
N THR A 275 8.20 18.78 8.16
CA THR A 275 8.59 17.51 8.78
C THR A 275 8.21 17.56 10.25
N TYR A 276 7.38 16.62 10.67
CA TYR A 276 7.03 16.36 12.07
C TYR A 276 7.91 15.22 12.58
N SER A 277 8.31 15.24 13.85
CA SER A 277 9.22 14.25 14.42
C SER A 277 8.77 13.87 15.82
N ALA A 278 8.40 12.61 16.02
CA ALA A 278 8.02 12.07 17.32
C ALA A 278 9.01 10.99 17.76
N THR A 279 9.34 10.96 19.04
CA THR A 279 10.18 9.90 19.62
C THR A 279 9.31 8.99 20.47
N VAL A 280 9.40 7.68 20.21
CA VAL A 280 8.81 6.66 21.08
C VAL A 280 9.90 6.14 22.00
N GLU A 281 9.70 6.31 23.30
CA GLU A 281 10.55 5.76 24.34
C GLU A 281 10.01 4.38 24.78
N PRO A 282 10.85 3.49 25.35
CA PRO A 282 10.40 2.20 25.85
C PRO A 282 9.27 2.29 26.88
N GLU A 283 9.21 3.38 27.64
CA GLU A 283 8.18 3.65 28.65
C GLU A 283 6.81 4.01 28.06
N ASP A 284 6.73 4.38 26.78
CA ASP A 284 5.46 4.67 26.08
C ASP A 284 4.71 3.38 25.69
N ILE A 285 5.33 2.21 25.85
CA ILE A 285 4.73 0.90 25.54
C ILE A 285 4.08 0.31 26.80
N ASP A 286 2.78 0.53 26.95
CA ASP A 286 1.98 0.08 28.10
C ASP A 286 1.70 -1.43 28.13
N HIS A 287 1.66 -2.08 26.97
CA HIS A 287 1.28 -3.48 26.82
C HIS A 287 2.33 -4.29 26.06
N GLY A 288 2.78 -5.40 26.64
CA GLY A 288 3.70 -6.34 26.00
C GLY A 288 3.02 -7.23 24.96
N ILE A 289 3.80 -7.81 24.04
CA ILE A 289 3.30 -8.86 23.14
C ILE A 289 2.80 -10.04 24.01
N GLY A 290 1.58 -10.48 23.71
CA GLY A 290 0.83 -11.49 24.46
C GLY A 290 -0.06 -10.93 25.57
N ASP A 291 0.05 -9.65 25.91
CA ASP A 291 -0.88 -9.04 26.86
C ASP A 291 -2.30 -8.99 26.29
N THR A 292 -3.27 -9.23 27.17
CA THR A 292 -4.69 -9.14 26.84
C THR A 292 -5.26 -7.79 27.25
N ILE A 293 -5.72 -7.02 26.28
CA ILE A 293 -6.44 -5.75 26.44
C ILE A 293 -7.95 -6.05 26.42
N ALA A 294 -8.72 -5.52 27.38
CA ALA A 294 -10.17 -5.68 27.44
C ALA A 294 -10.89 -4.35 27.18
N PRO A 295 -11.02 -3.91 25.91
CA PRO A 295 -11.55 -2.58 25.59
C PRO A 295 -13.06 -2.44 25.80
N MET A 296 -13.83 -3.53 25.78
CA MET A 296 -15.29 -3.52 25.95
C MET A 296 -15.80 -4.77 26.68
N ILE A 297 -17.03 -4.69 27.21
CA ILE A 297 -17.73 -5.83 27.80
C ILE A 297 -17.92 -6.87 26.68
N GLN A 298 -17.19 -7.99 26.77
CA GLN A 298 -17.23 -9.21 25.93
C GLN A 298 -16.13 -9.37 24.86
N THR A 299 -15.40 -8.34 24.42
CA THR A 299 -14.29 -8.53 23.46
C THR A 299 -12.95 -8.36 24.14
N THR A 300 -12.04 -9.31 23.97
CA THR A 300 -10.63 -9.18 24.37
C THR A 300 -9.74 -9.03 23.14
N LYS A 301 -8.62 -8.35 23.29
CA LYS A 301 -7.61 -8.16 22.24
C LYS A 301 -6.27 -8.65 22.76
N THR A 302 -5.55 -9.48 22.01
CA THR A 302 -4.18 -9.91 22.38
C THR A 302 -3.17 -9.15 21.54
N VAL A 303 -2.15 -8.56 22.17
CA VAL A 303 -1.10 -7.83 21.45
C VAL A 303 -0.18 -8.80 20.71
N LEU A 304 0.00 -8.57 19.41
CA LEU A 304 0.87 -9.35 18.52
C LEU A 304 2.05 -8.55 17.96
N GLY A 305 2.02 -7.21 18.07
CA GLY A 305 3.11 -6.33 17.64
C GLY A 305 2.78 -4.86 17.84
N TYR A 306 3.66 -3.99 17.37
CA TYR A 306 3.55 -2.53 17.49
C TYR A 306 3.83 -1.85 16.15
N THR A 307 3.26 -0.66 15.98
CA THR A 307 3.55 0.27 14.88
C THR A 307 3.36 1.73 15.32
N VAL A 308 3.85 2.67 14.52
CA VAL A 308 3.58 4.11 14.67
C VAL A 308 2.76 4.58 13.49
N ASP A 309 1.60 5.19 13.78
CA ASP A 309 0.68 5.74 12.78
C ASP A 309 0.63 7.28 12.87
N TRP A 310 0.42 7.94 11.74
CA TRP A 310 0.36 9.40 11.62
C TRP A 310 -1.02 9.83 11.10
N LYS A 311 -1.79 10.56 11.92
CA LYS A 311 -3.15 10.98 11.57
C LYS A 311 -3.28 12.48 11.43
N ILE A 312 -3.85 12.92 10.31
CA ILE A 312 -4.29 14.30 10.15
C ILE A 312 -5.75 14.39 10.59
N ARG A 313 -6.05 15.21 11.62
CA ARG A 313 -7.43 15.38 12.12
C ARG A 313 -7.92 16.81 11.94
N ASP A 314 -9.18 16.93 11.56
CA ASP A 314 -9.90 18.21 11.48
C ASP A 314 -10.77 18.38 12.75
N TYR A 315 -10.42 19.33 13.64
CA TYR A 315 -11.26 19.65 14.80
C TYR A 315 -12.34 20.67 14.42
N VAL A 316 -13.52 20.16 14.08
CA VAL A 316 -14.69 20.97 13.65
C VAL A 316 -15.20 21.92 14.75
N PHE A 317 -14.92 21.66 16.03
CA PHE A 317 -15.50 22.42 17.14
C PHE A 317 -14.71 23.66 17.59
N SER A 318 -13.49 23.88 17.10
CA SER A 318 -12.61 24.98 17.54
C SER A 318 -12.09 25.84 16.39
N GLY A 319 -12.94 26.14 15.40
CA GLY A 319 -12.61 27.10 14.34
C GLY A 319 -11.73 26.54 13.23
N ASN A 320 -11.88 25.25 12.89
CA ASN A 320 -11.14 24.54 11.85
C ASN A 320 -9.64 24.36 12.11
N ALA A 321 -9.23 24.16 13.37
CA ALA A 321 -7.87 23.73 13.65
C ALA A 321 -7.66 22.32 13.08
N ARG A 322 -6.64 22.16 12.23
CA ARG A 322 -6.15 20.85 11.81
C ARG A 322 -4.95 20.48 12.65
N CYS A 323 -4.77 19.20 12.95
CA CYS A 323 -3.56 18.71 13.62
C CYS A 323 -2.98 17.51 12.90
N VAL A 324 -1.70 17.26 13.16
CA VAL A 324 -1.00 16.01 12.86
C VAL A 324 -0.71 15.32 14.18
N ASP A 325 -1.18 14.09 14.35
CA ASP A 325 -0.96 13.27 15.55
C ASP A 325 -0.04 12.10 15.20
N ALA A 326 1.03 11.92 15.99
CA ALA A 326 1.80 10.68 16.04
C ALA A 326 1.18 9.74 17.09
N ILE A 327 0.87 8.51 16.70
CA ILE A 327 0.10 7.57 17.52
C ILE A 327 0.83 6.24 17.60
N LEU A 328 1.07 5.76 18.83
CA LEU A 328 1.50 4.39 19.06
C LEU A 328 0.30 3.46 18.89
N CYS A 329 0.43 2.46 18.02
CA CYS A 329 -0.61 1.50 17.73
C CYS A 329 -0.15 0.09 18.09
N TYR A 330 -1.02 -0.68 18.73
CA TYR A 330 -0.80 -2.11 18.96
C TYR A 330 -1.45 -2.88 17.82
N VAL A 331 -0.70 -3.77 17.16
CA VAL A 331 -1.27 -4.78 16.27
C VAL A 331 -1.83 -5.87 17.15
N THR A 332 -3.13 -6.12 17.05
CA THR A 332 -3.83 -7.01 17.98
C THR A 332 -4.69 -8.03 17.29
N LEU A 333 -4.82 -9.17 17.95
CA LEU A 333 -5.78 -10.20 17.65
C LEU A 333 -7.08 -9.94 18.42
N THR A 334 -8.18 -9.68 17.72
CA THR A 334 -9.47 -9.47 18.38
C THR A 334 -10.22 -10.78 18.59
N HIS A 335 -10.51 -11.10 19.85
CA HIS A 335 -11.33 -12.23 20.25
C HIS A 335 -12.77 -11.79 20.46
N THR A 336 -13.67 -12.29 19.62
CA THR A 336 -15.11 -12.16 19.82
C THR A 336 -15.64 -13.42 20.54
N PRO A 337 -16.57 -13.31 21.51
CA PRO A 337 -17.17 -14.47 22.14
C PRO A 337 -17.90 -15.34 21.12
N ALA A 338 -17.85 -16.65 21.32
CA ALA A 338 -18.49 -17.64 20.46
C ALA A 338 -20.00 -17.46 20.30
N GLU A 339 -20.66 -16.71 21.18
CA GLU A 339 -22.10 -16.44 21.13
C GLU A 339 -22.46 -15.32 20.13
N ASN A 340 -21.49 -14.50 19.71
CA ASN A 340 -21.70 -13.29 18.90
C ASN A 340 -20.87 -13.21 17.61
N SER A 341 -19.94 -14.13 17.35
CA SER A 341 -19.21 -14.21 16.08
C SER A 341 -19.44 -15.54 15.40
N GLU A 342 -19.37 -15.55 14.07
CA GLU A 342 -19.27 -16.77 13.24
C GLU A 342 -17.94 -17.54 13.44
N GLY A 343 -17.21 -17.29 14.54
CA GLY A 343 -15.95 -17.99 14.87
C GLY A 343 -14.67 -17.27 14.45
N ASP A 344 -14.77 -16.14 13.74
CA ASP A 344 -13.61 -15.47 13.16
C ASP A 344 -12.74 -14.72 14.18
N VAL A 345 -11.45 -14.66 13.86
CA VAL A 345 -10.44 -13.87 14.56
C VAL A 345 -9.78 -12.92 13.55
N TYR A 346 -9.66 -11.64 13.91
CA TYR A 346 -9.14 -10.61 13.01
C TYR A 346 -7.93 -9.90 13.61
N LEU A 347 -6.93 -9.63 12.76
CA LEU A 347 -5.95 -8.60 13.03
C LEU A 347 -6.59 -7.22 12.94
N ASP A 348 -6.35 -6.41 13.94
CA ASP A 348 -6.83 -5.03 14.03
C ASP A 348 -5.82 -4.18 14.79
N TYR A 349 -5.84 -2.88 14.56
CA TYR A 349 -5.13 -1.95 15.42
C TYR A 349 -5.94 -1.79 16.71
N ALA A 350 -5.38 -2.18 17.85
CA ALA A 350 -5.86 -1.64 19.12
C ALA A 350 -5.18 -0.31 19.34
N VAL A 351 -5.98 0.74 19.23
CA VAL A 351 -5.75 1.95 20.00
C VAL A 351 -6.83 1.91 21.08
N ASN A 352 -6.48 2.20 22.33
CA ASN A 352 -7.51 2.44 23.34
C ASN A 352 -8.50 3.50 22.80
N SER A 353 -9.71 3.61 23.34
CA SER A 353 -10.71 4.58 22.83
C SER A 353 -10.26 6.05 22.87
N GLN A 354 -9.06 6.34 23.38
CA GLN A 354 -8.45 7.66 23.43
C GLN A 354 -7.36 7.86 22.38
N GLY A 355 -6.78 6.79 21.82
CA GLY A 355 -5.56 6.85 21.04
C GLY A 355 -4.41 7.36 21.91
N GLU A 356 -3.39 6.56 22.18
CA GLU A 356 -2.22 7.09 22.87
C GLU A 356 -1.46 7.99 21.89
N ILE A 357 -1.83 9.26 21.91
CA ILE A 357 -1.16 10.31 21.15
C ILE A 357 0.17 10.54 21.84
N ILE A 358 1.25 10.17 21.15
CA ILE A 358 2.62 10.40 21.60
C ILE A 358 2.91 11.90 21.50
N GLU A 359 2.58 12.49 20.35
CA GLU A 359 2.78 13.90 20.07
C GLU A 359 1.69 14.42 19.11
N SER A 360 1.27 15.68 19.28
CA SER A 360 0.27 16.36 18.46
C SER A 360 0.80 17.73 18.06
N TYR A 361 0.68 18.06 16.79
CA TYR A 361 1.14 19.33 16.22
C TYR A 361 -0.03 20.06 15.59
N ASP A 362 -0.22 21.33 15.97
CA ASP A 362 -1.21 22.19 15.34
C ASP A 362 -0.73 22.61 13.94
N LEU A 363 -1.63 22.59 12.97
CA LEU A 363 -1.42 23.12 11.64
C LEU A 363 -1.95 24.56 11.61
N ASP A 364 -1.04 25.52 11.53
CA ASP A 364 -1.41 26.91 11.25
C ASP A 364 -1.99 27.00 9.81
N ASP A 365 -3.20 27.57 9.68
CA ASP A 365 -3.95 27.73 8.42
C ASP A 365 -3.25 28.64 7.37
#